data_AF-A0AAW9IKT0-F1
#
_entry.id   AF-A0AAW9IKT0-F1
#
_cell.length_a   1.000
_cell.length_b   1.000
_cell.length_c   1.000
_cell.angle_alpha   90.00
_cell.angle_beta   90.00
_cell.angle_gamma   90.00
#
_symmetry.space_group_name_H-M   'P 1'
#
loop_
_entity.id
_entity.type
_entity.pdbx_description
1 polymer ?
#
loop_
_entity_poly.entity_id
_entity_poly.type
_entity_poly.pdbx_seq_one_letter_code
_entity_poly.pdbx_strand_id
1 'polypeptide(L)'
;EGPVAEDTGYIRSRNFNWETKIEGEYKIILKTKDISFDGDYEDIRELDFKIDKKGEKPVKIIDVLASKTRGCIKNEPINIKVKAEGGTELKYSFIVYKDKMEKERSSYGITKWINFTPEESGEYEVEVRVLDKYSSKEYDSHSFIYFKVKDYQEAEIDYVL
;
A
#
# COMPACT_ATOMS: atom_id res chain seq x y z
N GLU A 1 -1.50 -23.57 -17.15
CA GLU A 1 -0.09 -23.15 -17.06
C GLU A 1 0.13 -22.53 -15.70
N GLY A 2 1.27 -22.82 -15.09
CA GLY A 2 1.70 -22.52 -13.72
C GLY A 2 2.99 -23.32 -13.46
N PRO A 3 3.85 -22.97 -12.49
CA PRO A 3 5.14 -23.63 -12.28
C PRO A 3 5.02 -25.11 -11.88
N VAL A 4 3.83 -25.54 -11.44
CA VAL A 4 3.48 -26.92 -11.10
C VAL A 4 2.10 -27.23 -11.66
N ALA A 5 1.93 -28.43 -12.22
CA ALA A 5 0.64 -28.96 -12.65
C ALA A 5 0.28 -30.18 -11.78
N GLU A 6 -0.97 -30.23 -11.33
CA GLU A 6 -1.54 -31.36 -10.58
C GLU A 6 -2.83 -31.81 -11.28
N ASP A 7 -2.96 -33.12 -11.50
CA ASP A 7 -4.16 -33.73 -12.06
C ASP A 7 -4.64 -34.81 -11.08
N THR A 8 -5.85 -34.63 -10.56
CA THR A 8 -6.49 -35.54 -9.61
C THR A 8 -7.19 -36.70 -10.30
N GLY A 9 -7.38 -36.62 -11.62
CA GLY A 9 -8.31 -37.45 -12.35
C GLY A 9 -9.75 -37.27 -11.89
N TYR A 10 -10.62 -38.21 -12.28
CA TYR A 10 -12.01 -38.24 -11.82
C TYR A 10 -12.10 -38.83 -10.41
N ILE A 11 -12.54 -38.01 -9.46
CA ILE A 11 -12.79 -38.41 -8.08
C ILE A 11 -14.28 -38.35 -7.75
N ARG A 12 -14.76 -39.23 -6.87
CA ARG A 12 -16.16 -39.19 -6.37
C ARG A 12 -16.37 -38.15 -5.27
N SER A 13 -15.29 -37.58 -4.72
CA SER A 13 -15.37 -36.50 -3.74
C SER A 13 -15.91 -35.23 -4.40
N ARG A 14 -16.80 -34.52 -3.68
CA ARG A 14 -17.28 -33.20 -4.11
C ARG A 14 -16.34 -32.07 -3.71
N ASN A 15 -15.32 -32.36 -2.93
CA ASN A 15 -14.35 -31.40 -2.45
C ASN A 15 -12.94 -31.79 -2.91
N PHE A 16 -12.20 -30.79 -3.39
CA PHE A 16 -10.77 -30.87 -3.67
C PHE A 16 -10.09 -29.72 -2.92
N ASN A 17 -9.10 -30.05 -2.09
CA ASN A 17 -8.29 -29.07 -1.38
C ASN A 17 -6.98 -28.91 -2.13
N TRP A 18 -6.75 -27.72 -2.67
CA TRP A 18 -5.51 -27.38 -3.36
C TRP A 18 -4.65 -26.49 -2.47
N GLU A 19 -3.41 -26.89 -2.24
CA GLU A 19 -2.41 -26.09 -1.50
C GLU A 19 -1.22 -25.80 -2.42
N THR A 20 -1.13 -24.57 -2.89
CA THR A 20 0.00 -24.11 -3.70
C THR A 20 1.20 -23.71 -2.83
N LYS A 21 2.40 -24.07 -3.27
CA LYS A 21 3.66 -23.77 -2.58
C LYS A 21 4.52 -22.74 -3.31
N ILE A 22 4.15 -22.35 -4.53
CA ILE A 22 4.96 -21.51 -5.40
C ILE A 22 4.12 -20.32 -5.87
N GLU A 23 4.75 -19.15 -5.96
CA GLU A 23 4.15 -17.99 -6.60
C GLU A 23 3.90 -18.23 -8.10
N GLY A 24 2.86 -17.60 -8.64
CA GLY A 24 2.58 -17.69 -10.06
C GLY A 24 1.12 -17.48 -10.41
N GLU A 25 0.87 -17.51 -11.71
CA GLU A 25 -0.48 -17.55 -12.26
C GLU A 25 -0.85 -19.02 -12.47
N TYR A 26 -2.06 -19.36 -12.05
CA TYR A 26 -2.61 -20.70 -12.08
C TYR A 26 -3.98 -20.67 -12.73
N LYS A 27 -4.30 -21.74 -13.43
CA LYS A 27 -5.64 -22.00 -13.95
C LYS A 27 -6.14 -23.31 -13.36
N ILE A 28 -7.21 -23.24 -12.57
CA ILE A 28 -7.91 -24.42 -12.06
C ILE A 28 -8.96 -24.82 -13.10
N ILE A 29 -8.89 -26.06 -13.56
CA ILE A 29 -9.82 -26.63 -14.53
C ILE A 29 -10.63 -27.72 -13.83
N LEU A 30 -11.95 -27.53 -13.71
CA LEU A 30 -12.89 -28.53 -13.22
C LEU A 30 -13.59 -29.19 -14.41
N LYS A 31 -13.45 -30.51 -14.53
CA LYS A 31 -14.19 -31.32 -15.50
C LYS A 31 -15.13 -32.27 -14.75
N THR A 32 -16.33 -32.47 -15.28
CA THR A 32 -17.31 -33.39 -14.70
C THR A 32 -17.83 -34.35 -15.75
N LYS A 33 -18.14 -35.57 -15.35
CA LYS A 33 -18.91 -36.53 -16.15
C LYS A 33 -19.63 -37.53 -15.25
N ASP A 34 -20.71 -38.09 -15.77
CA ASP A 34 -21.35 -39.28 -15.26
C ASP A 34 -20.45 -40.51 -15.47
N ILE A 35 -20.56 -41.49 -14.58
CA ILE A 35 -19.74 -42.69 -14.64
C ILE A 35 -20.03 -43.55 -15.88
N SER A 36 -21.23 -43.44 -16.44
CA SER A 36 -21.65 -44.14 -17.66
C SER A 36 -21.28 -43.40 -18.94
N PHE A 37 -20.70 -42.20 -18.85
CA PHE A 37 -20.31 -41.41 -20.01
C PHE A 37 -18.96 -41.86 -20.57
N ASP A 38 -18.97 -42.31 -21.83
CA ASP A 38 -17.80 -42.85 -22.53
C ASP A 38 -16.84 -41.76 -23.06
N GLY A 39 -17.23 -40.48 -23.02
CA GLY A 39 -16.37 -39.37 -23.41
C GLY A 39 -15.45 -38.87 -22.29
N ASP A 40 -14.61 -37.89 -22.63
CA ASP A 40 -13.62 -37.35 -21.70
C ASP A 40 -14.26 -36.55 -20.58
N TYR A 41 -15.17 -35.61 -20.89
CA TYR A 41 -15.95 -34.82 -19.93
C TYR A 41 -17.28 -34.35 -20.54
N GLU A 42 -18.27 -34.07 -19.70
CA GLU A 42 -19.57 -33.52 -20.10
C GLU A 42 -19.67 -32.01 -19.89
N ASP A 43 -19.00 -31.47 -18.86
CA ASP A 43 -18.87 -30.03 -18.65
C ASP A 43 -17.46 -29.68 -18.14
N ILE A 44 -17.06 -28.43 -18.40
CA ILE A 44 -15.77 -27.87 -18.02
C ILE A 44 -15.94 -26.44 -17.51
N ARG A 45 -15.25 -26.11 -16.42
CA ARG A 45 -15.13 -24.74 -15.89
C ARG A 45 -13.69 -24.43 -15.59
N GLU A 46 -13.32 -23.17 -15.83
CA GLU A 46 -11.98 -22.65 -15.59
C GLU A 46 -12.05 -21.49 -14.60
N LEU A 47 -11.06 -21.41 -13.71
CA LEU A 47 -10.89 -20.31 -12.78
C LEU A 47 -9.41 -19.92 -12.71
N ASP A 48 -9.12 -18.67 -13.02
CA ASP A 48 -7.77 -18.12 -12.95
C ASP A 48 -7.46 -17.58 -11.56
N PHE A 49 -6.27 -17.90 -11.05
CA PHE A 49 -5.75 -17.47 -9.75
C PHE A 49 -4.35 -16.92 -9.87
N LYS A 50 -4.05 -15.90 -9.07
CA LYS A 50 -2.70 -15.38 -8.92
C LYS A 50 -2.23 -15.55 -7.48
N ILE A 51 -1.13 -16.26 -7.30
CA ILE A 51 -0.46 -16.43 -6.02
C ILE A 51 0.74 -15.48 -6.02
N ASP A 52 0.63 -14.41 -5.24
CA ASP A 52 1.71 -13.42 -5.14
C ASP A 52 2.82 -13.93 -4.22
N LYS A 53 4.07 -13.65 -4.60
CA LYS A 53 5.22 -13.87 -3.73
C LYS A 53 5.13 -12.90 -2.55
N LYS A 54 4.98 -13.43 -1.33
CA LYS A 54 5.03 -12.61 -0.13
C LYS A 54 6.41 -11.96 0.01
N GLY A 55 6.43 -10.66 0.28
CA GLY A 55 7.65 -9.92 0.57
C GLY A 55 8.45 -10.56 1.71
N GLU A 56 9.73 -10.85 1.45
CA GLU A 56 10.63 -11.47 2.43
C GLU A 56 11.19 -10.45 3.44
N LYS A 57 11.27 -9.17 3.03
CA LYS A 57 11.80 -8.09 3.85
C LYS A 57 10.67 -7.36 4.57
N PRO A 58 10.83 -7.01 5.86
CA PRO A 58 9.86 -6.20 6.57
C PRO A 58 9.72 -4.82 5.91
N VAL A 59 8.54 -4.24 5.98
CA VAL A 59 8.29 -2.89 5.48
C VAL A 59 9.10 -1.88 6.30
N LYS A 60 9.80 -0.97 5.61
CA LYS A 60 10.59 0.08 6.24
C LYS A 60 10.48 1.37 5.46
N ILE A 61 10.18 2.48 6.14
CA ILE A 61 10.36 3.82 5.59
C ILE A 61 11.86 4.13 5.60
N ILE A 62 12.41 4.39 4.42
CA ILE A 62 13.81 4.80 4.22
C ILE A 62 13.93 6.31 4.44
N ASP A 63 12.99 7.08 3.89
CA ASP A 63 13.07 8.53 3.87
C ASP A 63 11.70 9.18 3.67
N VAL A 64 11.56 10.41 4.18
CA VAL A 64 10.39 11.27 3.99
C VAL A 64 10.88 12.64 3.55
N LEU A 65 10.71 12.94 2.27
CA LEU A 65 11.17 14.15 1.62
C LEU A 65 10.05 15.18 1.59
N ALA A 66 10.26 16.36 2.15
CA ALA A 66 9.36 17.49 1.98
C ALA A 66 9.99 18.56 1.07
N SER A 67 9.17 19.22 0.25
CA SER A 67 9.61 20.31 -0.62
C SER A 67 10.15 21.51 0.17
N LYS A 68 9.63 21.73 1.37
CA LYS A 68 9.98 22.86 2.25
C LYS A 68 9.78 22.46 3.70
N THR A 69 10.83 22.53 4.51
CA THR A 69 10.80 22.27 5.96
C THR A 69 11.05 23.53 6.80
N ARG A 70 11.52 24.61 6.16
CA ARG A 70 11.78 25.91 6.80
C ARG A 70 11.06 27.02 6.04
N GLY A 71 10.62 28.04 6.77
CA GLY A 71 9.91 29.17 6.18
C GLY A 71 8.57 28.78 5.55
N CYS A 72 7.92 27.71 6.05
CA CYS A 72 6.59 27.31 5.59
C CYS A 72 5.60 28.44 5.89
N ILE A 73 4.76 28.81 4.92
CA ILE A 73 3.78 29.89 5.04
C ILE A 73 2.39 29.27 4.85
N LYS A 74 1.40 29.77 5.60
CA LYS A 74 0.02 29.34 5.41
C LYS A 74 -0.46 29.56 3.97
N ASN A 75 -1.36 28.71 3.50
CA ASN A 75 -1.87 28.64 2.14
C ASN A 75 -0.84 28.30 1.05
N GLU A 76 0.42 28.00 1.41
CA GLU A 76 1.40 27.44 0.47
C GLU A 76 1.40 25.91 0.56
N PRO A 77 1.29 25.18 -0.57
CA PRO A 77 1.36 23.73 -0.55
C PRO A 77 2.77 23.23 -0.22
N ILE A 78 2.83 22.25 0.67
CA ILE A 78 4.02 21.49 1.02
C ILE A 78 3.87 20.09 0.42
N ASN A 79 4.71 19.75 -0.54
CA ASN A 79 4.74 18.40 -1.11
C ASN A 79 5.55 17.49 -0.21
N ILE A 80 4.98 16.35 0.18
CA ILE A 80 5.63 15.33 0.99
C ILE A 80 5.68 14.06 0.17
N LYS A 81 6.85 13.46 0.04
CA LYS A 81 7.11 12.24 -0.73
C LYS A 81 7.82 11.20 0.13
N VAL A 82 7.32 9.99 0.11
CA VAL A 82 7.78 8.88 0.95
C VAL A 82 8.61 7.91 0.12
N LYS A 83 9.73 7.48 0.67
CA LYS A 83 10.53 6.37 0.16
C LYS A 83 10.47 5.23 1.17
N ALA A 84 9.89 4.11 0.78
CA ALA A 84 9.80 2.91 1.59
C ALA A 84 10.21 1.68 0.77
N GLU A 85 10.65 0.63 1.47
CA GLU A 85 11.06 -0.65 0.91
C GLU A 85 10.52 -1.82 1.72
N GLY A 86 10.71 -3.04 1.19
CA GLY A 86 10.17 -4.27 1.78
C GLY A 86 8.71 -4.47 1.45
N GLY A 87 8.09 -5.45 2.12
CA GLY A 87 6.73 -5.88 1.82
C GLY A 87 6.59 -6.47 0.41
N THR A 88 5.34 -6.71 0.04
CA THR A 88 4.88 -7.19 -1.27
C THR A 88 4.36 -6.03 -2.10
N GLU A 89 3.42 -5.27 -1.54
CA GLU A 89 2.82 -4.10 -2.20
C GLU A 89 2.45 -3.08 -1.13
N LEU A 90 3.04 -1.89 -1.21
CA LEU A 90 2.95 -0.89 -0.16
C LEU A 90 1.78 0.07 -0.40
N LYS A 91 1.01 0.29 0.66
CA LYS A 91 -0.03 1.31 0.76
C LYS A 91 0.39 2.37 1.78
N TYR A 92 0.02 3.61 1.51
CA TYR A 92 0.42 4.80 2.27
C TYR A 92 -0.82 5.51 2.79
N SER A 93 -0.75 6.01 4.02
CA SER A 93 -1.74 6.89 4.63
C SER A 93 -1.02 8.06 5.29
N PHE A 94 -1.59 9.25 5.17
CA PHE A 94 -1.06 10.49 5.72
C PHE A 94 -2.06 11.04 6.73
N ILE A 95 -1.58 11.37 7.93
CA ILE A 95 -2.41 11.93 9.00
C ILE A 95 -1.80 13.27 9.41
N VAL A 96 -2.60 14.32 9.35
CA VAL A 96 -2.18 15.68 9.70
C VAL A 96 -2.68 16.02 11.09
N TYR A 97 -1.75 16.43 11.95
CA TYR A 97 -2.00 16.93 13.28
C TYR A 97 -1.67 18.42 13.35
N LYS A 98 -2.50 19.17 14.06
CA LYS A 98 -2.21 20.54 14.50
C LYS A 98 -2.42 20.61 16.00
N ASP A 99 -1.43 21.11 16.73
CA ASP A 99 -1.48 21.20 18.20
C ASP A 99 -1.83 19.85 18.85
N LYS A 100 -1.29 18.74 18.29
CA LYS A 100 -1.55 17.35 18.68
C LYS A 100 -2.98 16.84 18.47
N MET A 101 -3.83 17.60 17.79
CA MET A 101 -5.16 17.17 17.37
C MET A 101 -5.16 16.74 15.90
N GLU A 102 -5.68 15.55 15.62
CA GLU A 102 -5.88 15.08 14.24
C GLU A 102 -6.86 16.02 13.51
N LYS A 103 -6.44 16.52 12.35
CA LYS A 103 -7.24 17.39 11.49
C LYS A 103 -7.72 16.67 10.25
N GLU A 104 -6.84 15.86 9.66
CA GLU A 104 -7.13 15.16 8.41
C GLU A 104 -6.41 13.81 8.39
N ARG A 105 -7.04 12.83 7.73
CA ARG A 105 -6.47 11.51 7.49
C ARG A 105 -6.83 11.04 6.08
N SER A 106 -5.84 10.63 5.31
CA SER A 106 -6.06 9.94 4.04
C SER A 106 -6.32 8.45 4.28
N SER A 107 -7.20 7.86 3.45
CA SER A 107 -7.29 6.39 3.38
C SER A 107 -5.98 5.80 2.84
N TYR A 108 -5.76 4.51 3.12
CA TYR A 108 -4.62 3.78 2.57
C TYR A 108 -4.73 3.65 1.05
N GLY A 109 -3.72 4.13 0.33
CA GLY A 109 -3.66 4.05 -1.14
C GLY A 109 -2.24 3.82 -1.67
N ILE A 110 -2.09 3.62 -2.97
CA ILE A 110 -0.78 3.40 -3.60
C ILE A 110 0.04 4.68 -3.78
N THR A 111 -0.55 5.84 -3.52
CA THR A 111 0.09 7.15 -3.71
C THR A 111 1.08 7.42 -2.57
N LYS A 112 2.37 7.38 -2.90
CA LYS A 112 3.48 7.64 -1.95
C LYS A 112 3.80 9.11 -1.71
N TRP A 113 2.91 10.02 -2.06
CA TRP A 113 3.09 11.46 -1.89
C TRP A 113 1.76 12.15 -1.61
N ILE A 114 1.84 13.32 -0.97
CA ILE A 114 0.69 14.18 -0.70
C ILE A 114 1.10 15.64 -0.87
N ASN A 115 0.13 16.48 -1.25
CA ASN A 115 0.26 17.94 -1.14
C ASN A 115 -0.54 18.38 0.08
N PHE A 116 0.16 18.84 1.11
CA PHE A 116 -0.44 19.37 2.33
C PHE A 116 -0.42 20.90 2.29
N THR A 117 -1.58 21.54 2.40
CA THR A 117 -1.68 23.01 2.42
C THR A 117 -2.19 23.46 3.80
N PRO A 118 -1.32 23.98 4.69
CA PRO A 118 -1.75 24.46 5.99
C PRO A 118 -2.56 25.76 5.86
N GLU A 119 -3.79 25.79 6.37
CA GLU A 119 -4.65 26.97 6.30
C GLU A 119 -4.34 28.01 7.39
N GLU A 120 -3.73 27.57 8.48
CA GLU A 120 -3.43 28.40 9.66
C GLU A 120 -1.95 28.36 9.99
N SER A 121 -1.44 29.39 10.67
CA SER A 121 -0.11 29.36 11.26
C SER A 121 -0.09 28.47 12.51
N GLY A 122 1.09 27.96 12.86
CA GLY A 122 1.29 27.08 14.02
C GLY A 122 2.21 25.91 13.76
N GLU A 123 2.19 24.95 14.69
CA GLU A 123 2.97 23.72 14.62
C GLU A 123 2.12 22.58 14.08
N TYR A 124 2.59 21.96 13.01
CA TYR A 124 1.96 20.82 12.37
C TYR A 124 2.87 19.61 12.45
N GLU A 125 2.25 18.45 12.62
CA GLU A 125 2.90 17.15 12.55
C GLU A 125 2.19 16.33 11.48
N VAL A 126 2.93 15.73 10.56
CA VAL A 126 2.37 14.81 9.57
C VAL A 126 2.92 13.42 9.85
N GLU A 127 2.04 12.52 10.26
CA GLU A 127 2.35 11.10 10.36
C GLU A 127 2.18 10.45 8.99
N VAL A 128 3.21 9.75 8.55
CA VAL A 128 3.20 8.90 7.38
C VAL A 128 3.14 7.47 7.87
N ARG A 129 2.10 6.72 7.47
CA ARG A 129 1.99 5.28 7.72
C ARG A 129 2.13 4.50 6.42
N VAL A 130 2.84 3.38 6.50
CA VAL A 130 3.04 2.44 5.40
C VAL A 130 2.60 1.05 5.83
N LEU A 131 1.81 0.40 4.99
CA LEU A 131 1.21 -0.91 5.23
C LEU A 131 1.44 -1.81 4.01
N ASP A 132 1.84 -3.05 4.23
CA ASP A 132 1.83 -4.08 3.20
C ASP A 132 0.39 -4.54 2.91
N LYS A 133 0.06 -4.83 1.64
CA LYS A 133 -1.29 -5.25 1.26
C LYS A 133 -1.84 -6.47 2.01
N TYR A 134 -0.97 -7.33 2.54
CA TYR A 134 -1.35 -8.52 3.31
C TYR A 134 -1.20 -8.34 4.82
N SER A 135 -0.81 -7.16 5.29
CA SER A 135 -0.70 -6.91 6.71
C SER A 135 -2.08 -6.70 7.34
N SER A 136 -2.30 -7.33 8.49
CA SER A 136 -3.49 -7.14 9.33
C SER A 136 -3.29 -6.08 10.43
N LYS A 137 -2.12 -5.43 10.46
CA LYS A 137 -1.80 -4.37 11.42
C LYS A 137 -2.44 -3.05 11.00
N GLU A 138 -2.46 -2.09 11.92
CA GLU A 138 -2.81 -0.71 11.57
C GLU A 138 -1.77 -0.06 10.65
N TYR A 139 -0.49 -0.38 10.81
CA TYR A 139 0.64 0.01 9.98
C TYR A 139 1.80 -0.99 10.19
N ASP A 140 2.66 -1.15 9.18
CA ASP A 140 3.90 -1.91 9.32
C ASP A 140 5.11 -1.01 9.60
N SER A 141 5.08 0.23 9.14
CA SER A 141 6.08 1.26 9.42
C SER A 141 5.39 2.63 9.46
N HIS A 142 5.87 3.52 10.32
CA HIS A 142 5.39 4.89 10.35
C HIS A 142 6.53 5.85 10.69
N SER A 143 6.37 7.12 10.30
CA SER A 143 7.34 8.18 10.56
C SER A 143 6.62 9.51 10.66
N PHE A 144 7.24 10.47 11.34
CA PHE A 144 6.71 11.83 11.48
C PHE A 144 7.58 12.84 10.76
N ILE A 145 6.96 13.90 10.25
CA ILE A 145 7.61 15.12 9.82
C ILE A 145 6.91 16.32 10.46
N TYR A 146 7.69 17.33 10.83
CA TYR A 146 7.22 18.48 11.59
C TYR A 146 7.39 19.76 10.78
N PHE A 147 6.38 20.62 10.82
CA PHE A 147 6.39 21.90 10.13
C PHE A 147 6.03 23.02 11.10
N LYS A 148 6.79 24.12 11.04
CA LYS A 148 6.42 25.38 11.67
C LYS A 148 5.94 26.34 10.59
N VAL A 149 4.63 26.59 10.58
CA VAL A 149 3.96 27.41 9.58
C VAL A 149 3.80 28.84 10.11
N LYS A 150 4.27 29.82 9.34
CA LYS A 150 4.16 31.25 9.64
C LYS A 150 3.02 31.90 8.85
N ASP A 151 2.57 33.06 9.32
CA ASP A 151 1.57 33.87 8.59
C ASP A 151 2.12 34.53 7.33
N TYR A 152 3.40 34.91 7.35
CA TYR A 152 4.11 35.55 6.25
C TYR A 152 5.62 35.30 6.36
N GLN A 153 6.34 35.51 5.26
CA GLN A 153 7.79 35.56 5.26
C GLN A 153 8.25 36.91 5.80
N GLU A 154 8.97 36.92 6.91
CA GLU A 154 9.58 38.14 7.45
C GLU A 154 10.67 38.63 6.48
N ALA A 155 10.70 39.95 6.24
CA ALA A 155 11.76 40.60 5.49
C ALA A 155 12.96 40.87 6.42
N GLU A 156 14.16 40.56 5.95
CA GLU A 156 15.41 40.82 6.66
C GLU A 156 16.19 41.91 5.90
N ILE A 157 16.59 42.98 6.60
CA ILE A 157 17.48 44.00 6.01
C ILE A 157 18.92 43.54 6.28
N ASP A 158 19.59 43.11 5.23
CA ASP A 158 20.94 42.55 5.29
C ASP A 158 21.99 43.62 5.69
N TYR A 159 21.83 44.85 5.19
CA TYR A 159 22.53 46.05 5.68
C TYR A 159 21.87 47.34 5.20
N VAL A 160 22.23 48.45 5.83
CA VAL A 160 21.91 49.82 5.39
C VAL A 160 23.24 50.52 5.08
N LEU A 161 23.33 51.19 3.92
CA LEU A 161 24.50 51.95 3.45
C LEU A 161 24.74 53.22 4.27
#